data_AF-A0A8S7K458-F1
#
_entry.id   AF-A0A8S7K458-F1
#
_cell.length_a   1.000
_cell.length_b   1.000
_cell.length_c   1.000
_cell.angle_alpha   90.00
_cell.angle_beta   90.00
_cell.angle_gamma   90.00
#
_symmetry.space_group_name_H-M   'P 1'
#
loop_
_entity.id
_entity.type
_entity.pdbx_description
1 polymer ?
#
loop_
_entity_poly.entity_id
_entity_poly.type
_entity_poly.pdbx_seq_one_letter_code
_entity_poly.pdbx_strand_id
1 'polypeptide(L)'
;EKDGRLKIADPSNPLLSNEALGLRDTCRDGKKIPLSQDEFNKAFSKVEKNNPGVAAVMQISYVLGLRTKEAVQSCKSVNSWLRELDSGHDSLLVVFGTKGGRPRDTTIINRDAVKHALIYAKNIMDKQNGKLIDCPNIKQAINVYRYHVRKAGLSGVKAPHSMRYHFSQEARQFYRKSGYGDKEIYARVSMDLGHGDGRGRYVKQVYFKGDDES
;
A
#
# COMPACT_ATOMS: atom_id res chain seq x y z
N GLU A 1 -37.62 -18.47 -27.90
CA GLU A 1 -37.67 -17.82 -26.57
C GLU A 1 -36.25 -17.55 -26.07
N LYS A 2 -35.81 -16.29 -26.09
CA LYS A 2 -34.58 -15.92 -25.38
C LYS A 2 -34.92 -15.68 -23.91
N ASP A 3 -34.58 -16.71 -23.13
CA ASP A 3 -33.69 -16.57 -21.97
C ASP A 3 -34.28 -16.01 -20.65
N GLY A 4 -34.89 -16.90 -19.86
CA GLY A 4 -35.20 -16.63 -18.46
C GLY A 4 -33.99 -16.25 -17.60
N ARG A 5 -32.76 -16.56 -18.04
CA ARG A 5 -31.53 -16.13 -17.35
C ARG A 5 -31.29 -14.63 -17.46
N LEU A 6 -31.64 -14.00 -18.59
CA LEU A 6 -31.49 -12.55 -18.76
C LEU A 6 -32.48 -11.77 -17.89
N LYS A 7 -33.70 -12.28 -17.69
CA LYS A 7 -34.68 -11.68 -16.77
C LYS A 7 -34.24 -11.78 -15.31
N ILE A 8 -33.63 -12.90 -14.93
CA ILE A 8 -33.09 -13.06 -13.57
C ILE A 8 -31.91 -12.11 -13.36
N ALA A 9 -30.99 -11.98 -14.33
CA ALA A 9 -29.81 -11.14 -14.24
C ALA A 9 -30.03 -9.64 -14.52
N ASP A 10 -31.28 -9.20 -14.71
CA ASP A 10 -31.62 -7.79 -14.95
C ASP A 10 -31.17 -6.95 -13.73
N PRO A 11 -30.38 -5.87 -13.92
CA PRO A 11 -29.97 -4.97 -12.84
C PRO A 11 -31.14 -4.32 -12.09
N SER A 12 -32.32 -4.24 -12.72
CA SER A 12 -33.55 -3.73 -12.13
C SER A 12 -34.41 -4.82 -11.46
N ASN A 13 -33.96 -6.08 -11.43
CA ASN A 13 -34.69 -7.17 -10.80
C ASN A 13 -34.82 -6.92 -9.28
N PRO A 14 -36.05 -6.81 -8.73
CA PRO A 14 -36.26 -6.50 -7.33
C PRO A 14 -35.68 -7.56 -6.38
N LEU A 15 -35.55 -8.82 -6.83
CA LEU A 15 -34.94 -9.92 -6.07
C LEU A 15 -33.40 -9.84 -6.02
N LEU A 16 -32.77 -9.04 -6.88
CA LEU A 16 -31.32 -8.81 -6.90
C LEU A 16 -30.90 -7.47 -6.28
N SER A 17 -31.81 -6.78 -5.59
CA SER A 17 -31.48 -5.60 -4.81
C SER A 17 -30.62 -5.96 -3.59
N ASN A 18 -29.79 -5.02 -3.11
CA ASN A 18 -29.02 -5.21 -1.88
C ASN A 18 -29.91 -5.53 -0.67
N GLU A 19 -31.15 -5.01 -0.65
CA GLU A 19 -32.14 -5.29 0.39
C GLU A 19 -32.65 -6.73 0.30
N ALA A 20 -33.08 -7.18 -0.89
CA ALA A 20 -33.55 -8.55 -1.10
C ALA A 20 -32.46 -9.61 -0.83
N LEU A 21 -31.19 -9.26 -1.02
CA LEU A 21 -30.04 -10.12 -0.75
C LEU A 21 -29.52 -10.03 0.70
N GLY A 22 -30.13 -9.20 1.57
CA GLY A 22 -29.69 -9.01 2.96
C GLY A 22 -28.32 -8.33 3.09
N LEU A 23 -27.92 -7.56 2.08
CA LEU A 23 -26.61 -6.89 1.98
C LEU A 23 -26.66 -5.39 2.29
N ARG A 24 -27.81 -4.87 2.76
CA ARG A 24 -28.06 -3.44 3.01
C ARG A 24 -27.00 -2.78 3.90
N ASP A 25 -26.52 -3.49 4.92
CA ASP A 25 -25.55 -2.95 5.89
C ASP A 25 -24.09 -3.19 5.49
N THR A 26 -23.82 -3.70 4.28
CA THR A 26 -22.46 -3.97 3.81
C THR A 26 -21.89 -2.75 3.07
N CYS A 27 -20.77 -2.23 3.58
CA CYS A 27 -20.06 -1.11 2.96
C CYS A 27 -18.63 -1.52 2.59
N ARG A 28 -18.26 -1.26 1.33
CA ARG A 28 -16.92 -1.56 0.78
C ARG A 28 -15.96 -0.39 0.88
N ASP A 29 -16.39 0.72 1.46
CA ASP A 29 -15.55 1.90 1.62
C ASP A 29 -14.33 1.61 2.48
N GLY A 30 -13.25 2.32 2.16
CA GLY A 30 -12.07 2.35 3.00
C GLY A 30 -12.40 2.84 4.41
N LYS A 31 -11.94 2.10 5.43
CA LYS A 31 -12.05 2.48 6.85
C LYS A 31 -10.82 3.20 7.38
N LYS A 32 -9.86 3.53 6.51
CA LYS A 32 -8.57 4.15 6.84
C LYS A 32 -8.46 5.48 6.12
N ILE A 33 -7.59 6.34 6.63
CA ILE A 33 -7.29 7.65 6.06
C ILE A 33 -5.77 7.80 5.92
N PRO A 34 -5.27 8.57 4.94
CA PRO A 34 -3.83 8.76 4.75
C PRO A 34 -3.15 9.32 5.99
N LEU A 35 -1.91 8.88 6.27
CA LEU A 35 -1.07 9.52 7.29
C LEU A 35 -0.52 10.84 6.76
N SER A 36 -0.56 11.88 7.59
CA SER A 36 0.25 13.08 7.34
C SER A 36 1.73 12.79 7.62
N GLN A 37 2.61 13.64 7.08
CA GLN A 37 4.04 13.53 7.33
C GLN A 37 4.38 13.63 8.83
N ASP A 38 3.70 14.53 9.56
CA ASP A 38 3.90 14.69 11.01
C ASP A 38 3.47 13.46 11.81
N GLU A 39 2.34 12.86 11.45
CA GLU A 39 1.87 11.62 12.08
C GLU A 39 2.84 10.48 11.83
N PHE A 40 3.33 10.37 10.59
CA PHE A 40 4.35 9.40 10.23
C PHE A 40 5.64 9.62 11.02
N ASN A 41 6.18 10.85 11.04
CA ASN A 41 7.41 11.19 11.74
C ASN A 41 7.31 10.89 13.25
N LYS A 42 6.21 11.30 13.89
CA LYS A 42 5.96 11.01 15.32
C LYS A 42 5.94 9.50 15.60
N ALA A 43 5.29 8.71 14.76
CA ALA A 43 5.26 7.25 14.92
C ALA A 43 6.63 6.62 14.62
N PHE A 44 7.29 7.06 13.54
CA PHE A 44 8.60 6.60 13.11
C PHE A 44 9.63 6.80 14.22
N SER A 45 9.77 8.00 14.78
CA SER A 45 10.73 8.27 15.86
C SER A 45 10.49 7.43 17.12
N LYS A 46 9.22 7.10 17.44
CA LYS A 46 8.91 6.17 18.55
C LYS A 46 9.34 4.75 18.21
N VAL A 47 9.07 4.27 16.99
CA VAL A 47 9.44 2.92 16.58
C VAL A 47 10.95 2.79 16.46
N GLU A 48 11.62 3.76 15.83
CA GLU A 48 13.07 3.77 15.60
C GLU A 48 13.87 3.64 16.91
N LYS A 49 13.48 4.39 17.95
CA LYS A 49 14.10 4.30 19.29
C LYS A 49 14.01 2.90 19.90
N ASN A 50 12.95 2.14 19.58
CA ASN A 50 12.70 0.83 20.19
C ASN A 50 13.15 -0.35 19.30
N ASN A 51 13.03 -0.18 17.98
CA ASN A 51 13.32 -1.21 16.99
C ASN A 51 13.60 -0.53 15.62
N PRO A 52 14.87 -0.20 15.33
CA PRO A 52 15.28 0.44 14.08
C PRO A 52 14.90 -0.37 12.82
N GLY A 53 14.88 -1.70 12.92
CA GLY A 53 14.53 -2.59 11.82
C GLY A 53 13.04 -2.54 11.46
N VAL A 54 12.16 -2.45 12.46
CA VAL A 54 10.73 -2.15 12.20
C VAL A 54 10.58 -0.76 11.61
N ALA A 55 11.34 0.24 12.08
CA ALA A 55 11.28 1.59 11.53
C ALA A 55 11.69 1.63 10.06
N ALA A 56 12.72 0.88 9.67
CA ALA A 56 13.11 0.74 8.26
C ALA A 56 11.98 0.13 7.41
N VAL A 57 11.30 -0.92 7.91
CA VAL A 57 10.13 -1.51 7.25
C VAL A 57 8.99 -0.48 7.11
N MET A 58 8.75 0.36 8.13
CA MET A 58 7.76 1.44 8.05
C MET A 58 8.11 2.44 6.96
N GLN A 59 9.36 2.89 6.90
CA GLN A 59 9.79 3.91 5.95
C GLN A 59 9.67 3.42 4.50
N ILE A 60 10.09 2.19 4.21
CA ILE A 60 9.90 1.57 2.89
C ILE A 60 8.40 1.46 2.56
N SER A 61 7.58 1.03 3.52
CA SER A 61 6.13 0.91 3.32
C SER A 61 5.45 2.26 3.05
N TYR A 62 5.98 3.34 3.62
CA TYR A 62 5.49 4.71 3.45
C TYR A 62 5.79 5.24 2.05
N VAL A 63 7.03 5.09 1.59
CA VAL A 63 7.46 5.66 0.29
C VAL A 63 7.08 4.80 -0.91
N LEU A 64 6.84 3.49 -0.74
CA LEU A 64 6.47 2.56 -1.84
C LEU A 64 5.03 2.02 -1.73
N GLY A 65 4.26 2.46 -0.74
CA GLY A 65 2.88 2.02 -0.55
C GLY A 65 2.71 0.51 -0.37
N LEU A 66 3.67 -0.17 0.26
CA LEU A 66 3.67 -1.64 0.37
C LEU A 66 2.54 -2.17 1.27
N ARG A 67 2.08 -3.39 1.00
CA ARG A 67 1.29 -4.17 1.97
C ARG A 67 2.20 -4.62 3.12
N THR A 68 1.63 -4.89 4.30
CA THR A 68 2.42 -5.34 5.46
C THR A 68 3.35 -6.53 5.16
N LYS A 69 2.87 -7.54 4.40
CA LYS A 69 3.68 -8.71 4.07
C LYS A 69 4.78 -8.40 3.04
N GLU A 70 4.53 -7.47 2.11
CA GLU A 70 5.53 -6.97 1.16
C GLU A 70 6.60 -6.17 1.93
N ALA A 71 6.18 -5.25 2.79
CA ALA A 71 7.06 -4.42 3.62
C ALA A 71 7.98 -5.27 4.52
N VAL A 72 7.43 -6.25 5.25
CA VAL A 72 8.24 -7.12 6.13
C VAL A 72 9.23 -7.98 5.34
N GLN A 73 8.93 -8.32 4.09
CA GLN A 73 9.84 -9.08 3.23
C GLN A 73 10.76 -8.21 2.36
N SER A 74 10.67 -6.87 2.49
CA SER A 74 11.46 -5.93 1.69
C SER A 74 12.96 -6.14 1.82
N CYS A 75 13.45 -6.66 2.95
CA CYS A 75 14.87 -6.99 3.17
C CYS A 75 15.47 -7.87 2.05
N LYS A 76 14.64 -8.72 1.42
CA LYS A 76 15.06 -9.58 0.30
C LYS A 76 15.30 -8.82 -1.01
N SER A 77 14.78 -7.60 -1.12
CA SER A 77 14.80 -6.77 -2.33
C SER A 77 15.56 -5.44 -2.16
N VAL A 78 15.95 -5.04 -0.94
CA VAL A 78 16.65 -3.76 -0.71
C VAL A 78 17.85 -3.59 -1.64
N ASN A 79 18.71 -4.60 -1.77
CA ASN A 79 19.89 -4.52 -2.62
C ASN A 79 19.56 -4.47 -4.13
N SER A 80 18.52 -5.17 -4.59
CA SER A 80 18.10 -5.08 -5.99
C SER A 80 17.45 -3.72 -6.29
N TRP A 81 16.60 -3.23 -5.39
CA TRP A 81 15.97 -1.93 -5.52
C TRP A 81 16.96 -0.77 -5.50
N LEU A 82 18.03 -0.84 -4.69
CA LEU A 82 19.11 0.14 -4.76
C LEU A 82 19.78 0.15 -6.15
N ARG A 83 20.07 -1.02 -6.72
CA ARG A 83 20.64 -1.12 -8.07
C ARG A 83 19.69 -0.59 -9.15
N GLU A 84 18.40 -0.93 -9.07
CA GLU A 84 17.36 -0.41 -9.98
C GLU A 84 17.29 1.13 -9.91
N LEU A 85 17.34 1.68 -8.69
CA LEU A 85 17.31 3.12 -8.45
C LEU A 85 18.53 3.84 -9.03
N ASP A 86 19.73 3.30 -8.80
CA ASP A 86 21.00 3.85 -9.32
C ASP A 86 21.12 3.67 -10.84
N SER A 87 20.44 2.67 -11.42
CA SER A 87 20.33 2.48 -12.87
C SER A 87 19.29 3.40 -13.53
N GLY A 88 18.65 4.28 -12.77
CA GLY A 88 17.69 5.26 -13.29
C GLY A 88 16.28 4.72 -13.55
N HIS A 89 15.93 3.54 -13.04
CA HIS A 89 14.56 3.01 -13.21
C HIS A 89 13.54 3.93 -12.53
N ASP A 90 12.37 4.12 -13.15
CA ASP A 90 11.25 4.93 -12.61
C ASP A 90 10.26 4.12 -11.78
N SER A 91 10.44 2.81 -11.70
CA SER A 91 9.67 1.91 -10.84
C SER A 91 10.57 0.84 -10.21
N LEU A 92 10.08 0.24 -9.14
CA LEU A 92 10.71 -0.89 -8.46
C LEU A 92 9.84 -2.13 -8.55
N LEU A 93 10.46 -3.28 -8.83
CA LEU A 93 9.74 -4.56 -8.93
C LEU A 93 9.54 -5.20 -7.55
N VAL A 94 8.28 -5.32 -7.12
CA VAL A 94 7.91 -5.99 -5.86
C VAL A 94 7.57 -7.45 -6.14
N VAL A 95 8.49 -8.36 -5.76
CA VAL A 95 8.31 -9.82 -5.97
C VAL A 95 7.90 -10.58 -4.69
N PHE A 96 8.37 -10.15 -3.51
CA PHE A 96 8.15 -10.88 -2.26
C PHE A 96 6.94 -10.36 -1.47
N GLY A 97 6.13 -11.28 -0.97
CA GLY A 97 5.01 -10.96 -0.08
C GLY A 97 3.75 -10.44 -0.78
N THR A 98 3.75 -10.42 -2.11
CA THR A 98 2.61 -10.05 -2.93
C THR A 98 1.44 -11.02 -2.76
N LYS A 99 0.22 -10.52 -3.05
CA LYS A 99 -0.99 -11.32 -2.97
C LYS A 99 -1.01 -12.35 -4.12
N GLY A 100 -1.14 -13.62 -3.79
CA GLY A 100 -1.18 -14.70 -4.79
C GLY A 100 0.14 -14.92 -5.53
N GLY A 101 1.26 -14.39 -5.02
CA GLY A 101 2.59 -14.58 -5.62
C GLY A 101 2.81 -13.83 -6.93
N ARG A 102 1.91 -12.92 -7.32
CA ARG A 102 2.02 -12.14 -8.56
C ARG A 102 2.92 -10.93 -8.33
N PRO A 103 4.04 -10.79 -9.05
CA PRO A 103 4.86 -9.58 -9.00
C PRO A 103 4.07 -8.35 -9.43
N ARG A 104 4.51 -7.18 -8.98
CA ARG A 104 3.98 -5.89 -9.42
C ARG A 104 5.07 -4.85 -9.42
N ASP A 105 5.00 -3.89 -10.33
CA ASP A 105 5.80 -2.68 -10.24
C ASP A 105 5.16 -1.69 -9.27
N THR A 106 6.00 -0.81 -8.72
CA THR A 106 5.57 0.34 -7.96
C THR A 106 6.36 1.55 -8.43
N THR A 107 5.65 2.59 -8.88
CA THR A 107 6.29 3.80 -9.39
C THR A 107 7.03 4.55 -8.29
N ILE A 108 8.21 5.07 -8.62
CA ILE A 108 9.04 5.90 -7.76
C ILE A 108 8.53 7.34 -7.83
N ILE A 109 7.70 7.73 -6.87
CA ILE A 109 7.12 9.08 -6.81
C ILE A 109 8.14 10.13 -6.37
N ASN A 110 9.00 9.77 -5.41
CA ASN A 110 10.05 10.62 -4.88
C ASN A 110 11.34 9.81 -4.78
N ARG A 111 12.25 10.03 -5.74
CA ARG A 111 13.49 9.27 -5.87
C ARG A 111 14.39 9.42 -4.65
N ASP A 112 14.50 10.61 -4.08
CA ASP A 112 15.35 10.88 -2.92
C ASP A 112 14.80 10.23 -1.65
N ALA A 113 13.48 10.30 -1.43
CA ALA A 113 12.84 9.64 -0.29
C ALA A 113 12.97 8.11 -0.36
N VAL A 114 12.83 7.54 -1.56
CA VAL A 114 13.06 6.10 -1.78
C VAL A 114 14.53 5.75 -1.54
N LYS A 115 15.48 6.52 -2.09
CA LYS A 115 16.92 6.31 -1.88
C LYS A 115 17.26 6.32 -0.40
N HIS A 116 16.79 7.33 0.32
CA HIS A 116 17.00 7.47 1.76
C HIS A 116 16.45 6.26 2.53
N ALA A 117 15.21 5.84 2.26
CA ALA A 117 14.59 4.69 2.93
C ALA A 117 15.36 3.38 2.68
N LEU A 118 15.82 3.16 1.45
CA LEU A 118 16.57 1.95 1.09
C LEU A 118 17.97 1.93 1.69
N ILE A 119 18.69 3.07 1.70
CA ILE A 119 20.00 3.19 2.35
C ILE A 119 19.87 2.97 3.86
N TYR A 120 18.87 3.59 4.49
CA TYR A 120 18.61 3.38 5.91
C TYR A 120 18.35 1.90 6.22
N ALA A 121 17.48 1.24 5.44
CA ALA A 121 17.23 -0.19 5.60
C ALA A 121 18.48 -1.05 5.38
N LYS A 122 19.29 -0.75 4.36
CA LYS A 122 20.56 -1.44 4.11
C LYS A 122 21.51 -1.32 5.30
N ASN A 123 21.67 -0.13 5.87
CA ASN A 123 22.54 0.10 7.02
C ASN A 123 22.09 -0.70 8.26
N ILE A 124 20.79 -0.90 8.44
CA ILE A 124 20.27 -1.78 9.50
C ILE A 124 20.53 -3.25 9.17
N MET A 125 20.28 -3.68 7.93
CA MET A 125 20.52 -5.05 7.48
C MET A 125 21.99 -5.46 7.64
N ASP A 126 22.92 -4.58 7.30
CA ASP A 126 24.37 -4.84 7.43
C ASP A 126 24.76 -5.08 8.90
N LYS A 127 24.05 -4.48 9.85
CA LYS A 127 24.23 -4.68 11.30
C LYS A 127 23.45 -5.88 11.86
N GLN A 128 22.51 -6.45 11.09
CA GLN A 128 21.56 -7.48 11.52
C GLN A 128 21.57 -8.70 10.60
N ASN A 129 22.74 -9.09 10.08
CA ASN A 129 22.93 -10.28 9.25
C ASN A 129 21.93 -10.36 8.07
N GLY A 130 21.69 -9.23 7.40
CA GLY A 130 20.81 -9.13 6.24
C GLY A 130 19.31 -9.06 6.56
N LYS A 131 18.93 -8.94 7.83
CA LYS A 131 17.51 -8.93 8.26
C LYS A 131 17.10 -7.54 8.74
N LEU A 132 15.81 -7.23 8.61
CA LEU A 132 15.20 -6.04 9.23
C LEU A 132 14.40 -6.41 10.48
N ILE A 133 13.71 -7.54 10.46
CA ILE A 133 13.01 -8.08 11.63
C ILE A 133 13.45 -9.52 11.74
N ASP A 134 14.40 -9.80 12.63
CA ASP A 134 14.91 -11.16 12.81
C ASP A 134 13.90 -12.00 13.58
N CYS A 135 13.17 -12.83 12.85
CA CYS A 135 12.23 -13.81 13.38
C CYS A 135 12.34 -15.12 12.58
N PRO A 136 12.11 -16.27 13.22
CA PRO A 136 12.13 -17.59 12.58
C PRO A 136 11.18 -17.73 11.37
N ASN A 137 10.08 -16.98 11.35
CA ASN A 137 9.12 -17.04 10.24
C ASN A 137 8.39 -15.71 10.03
N ILE A 138 7.80 -15.58 8.84
CA ILE A 138 7.11 -14.38 8.39
C ILE A 138 5.90 -14.00 9.28
N LYS A 139 5.20 -14.97 9.86
CA LYS A 139 4.03 -14.68 10.72
C LYS A 139 4.48 -13.96 11.99
N GLN A 140 5.57 -14.42 12.60
CA GLN A 140 6.16 -13.75 13.76
C GLN A 140 6.72 -12.38 13.41
N ALA A 141 7.42 -12.23 12.28
CA ALA A 141 7.93 -10.94 11.82
C ALA A 141 6.80 -9.91 11.61
N ILE A 142 5.67 -10.33 11.02
CA ILE A 142 4.47 -9.49 10.87
C ILE A 142 3.88 -9.10 12.22
N ASN A 143 3.87 -10.01 13.20
CA ASN A 143 3.35 -9.71 14.54
C ASN A 143 4.25 -8.71 15.28
N VAL A 144 5.57 -8.86 15.20
CA VAL A 144 6.54 -7.90 15.75
C VAL A 144 6.34 -6.53 15.10
N TYR A 145 6.26 -6.48 13.76
CA TYR A 145 5.97 -5.25 13.04
C TYR A 145 4.69 -4.59 13.56
N ARG A 146 3.58 -5.33 13.61
CA ARG A 146 2.27 -4.84 14.08
C ARG A 146 2.29 -4.39 15.55
N TYR A 147 3.03 -5.07 16.40
CA TYR A 147 3.17 -4.71 17.81
C TYR A 147 3.79 -3.31 17.95
N HIS A 148 4.94 -3.08 17.33
CA HIS A 148 5.68 -1.82 17.44
C HIS A 148 4.92 -0.64 16.83
N VAL A 149 4.35 -0.81 15.64
CA VAL A 149 3.56 0.27 14.99
C VAL A 149 2.30 0.63 15.79
N ARG A 150 1.61 -0.37 16.39
CA ARG A 150 0.45 -0.11 17.26
C ARG A 150 0.87 0.61 18.54
N LYS A 151 1.98 0.19 19.15
CA LYS A 151 2.55 0.85 20.34
C LYS A 151 2.95 2.31 20.06
N ALA A 152 3.32 2.62 18.82
CA ALA A 152 3.61 3.98 18.37
C ALA A 152 2.35 4.83 18.06
N GLY A 153 1.15 4.24 18.16
CA GLY A 153 -0.13 4.93 17.95
C GLY A 153 -0.83 4.60 16.63
N LEU A 154 -0.22 3.77 15.76
CA LEU A 154 -0.84 3.41 14.48
C LEU A 154 -1.87 2.28 14.67
N SER A 155 -3.10 2.66 15.02
CA SER A 155 -4.23 1.76 15.23
C SER A 155 -5.56 2.39 14.79
N GLY A 156 -6.65 1.60 14.75
CA GLY A 156 -7.96 2.12 14.37
C GLY A 156 -7.97 2.68 12.94
N VAL A 157 -8.44 3.92 12.78
CA VAL A 157 -8.55 4.62 11.49
C VAL A 157 -7.16 4.97 10.92
N LYS A 158 -6.21 5.35 11.77
CA LYS A 158 -4.80 5.63 11.43
C LYS A 158 -3.93 4.41 11.73
N ALA A 159 -4.06 3.37 10.91
CA ALA A 159 -3.32 2.09 11.06
C ALA A 159 -2.07 2.03 10.14
N PRO A 160 -1.25 0.96 10.18
CA PRO A 160 -0.10 0.82 9.27
C PRO A 160 -0.49 0.87 7.79
N HIS A 161 -1.69 0.40 7.44
CA HIS A 161 -2.22 0.48 6.07
C HIS A 161 -2.48 1.92 5.60
N SER A 162 -2.50 2.89 6.51
CA SER A 162 -2.62 4.32 6.21
C SER A 162 -1.38 4.90 5.53
N MET A 163 -0.22 4.26 5.68
CA MET A 163 0.99 4.60 4.90
C MET A 163 0.77 4.34 3.41
N ARG A 164 0.04 3.28 3.09
CA ARG A 164 -0.34 2.96 1.72
C ARG A 164 -1.42 3.90 1.16
N TYR A 165 -2.29 4.42 2.03
CA TYR A 165 -3.19 5.52 1.67
C TYR A 165 -2.41 6.79 1.37
N HIS A 166 -1.43 7.15 2.20
CA HIS A 166 -0.54 8.28 1.93
C HIS A 166 0.14 8.13 0.55
N PHE A 167 0.77 6.99 0.27
CA PHE A 167 1.36 6.73 -1.05
C PHE A 167 0.36 6.93 -2.21
N SER A 168 -0.89 6.48 -2.06
CA SER A 168 -1.89 6.68 -3.12
C SER A 168 -2.21 8.15 -3.38
N GLN A 169 -2.19 9.01 -2.34
CA GLN A 169 -2.38 10.44 -2.49
C GLN A 169 -1.21 11.07 -3.25
N GLU A 170 0.02 10.73 -2.87
CA GLU A 170 1.23 11.19 -3.55
C GLU A 170 1.26 10.72 -5.01
N ALA A 171 0.85 9.48 -5.27
CA ALA A 171 0.81 8.90 -6.61
C ALA A 171 -0.20 9.65 -7.50
N ARG A 172 -1.38 9.98 -6.96
CA ARG A 172 -2.38 10.79 -7.68
C ARG A 172 -1.81 12.15 -8.07
N GLN A 173 -1.13 12.82 -7.15
CA GLN A 173 -0.51 14.12 -7.42
C GLN A 173 0.62 14.00 -8.47
N PHE A 174 1.46 12.97 -8.35
CA PHE A 174 2.52 12.68 -9.30
C PHE A 174 1.98 12.53 -10.72
N TYR A 175 1.01 11.63 -10.93
CA TYR A 175 0.43 11.42 -12.25
C TYR A 175 -0.34 12.63 -12.78
N ARG A 176 -1.00 13.39 -11.91
CA ARG A 176 -1.66 14.64 -12.31
C ARG A 176 -0.65 15.66 -12.83
N LYS A 177 0.50 15.82 -12.15
CA LYS A 177 1.60 16.69 -12.62
C LYS A 177 2.19 16.21 -13.95
N SER A 178 2.15 14.91 -14.22
CA SER A 178 2.53 14.33 -15.52
C SER A 178 1.47 14.46 -16.61
N GLY A 179 0.33 15.13 -16.36
CA GLY A 179 -0.70 15.43 -17.36
C GLY A 179 -1.74 14.33 -17.58
N TYR A 180 -1.79 13.30 -16.74
CA TYR A 180 -2.77 12.21 -16.89
C TYR A 180 -4.18 12.63 -16.44
N GLY A 181 -5.20 12.11 -17.13
CA GLY A 181 -6.60 12.28 -16.74
C GLY A 181 -7.01 11.37 -15.57
N ASP A 182 -8.03 11.76 -14.80
CA ASP A 182 -8.41 11.06 -13.55
C ASP A 182 -8.66 9.56 -13.72
N LYS A 183 -9.32 9.13 -14.80
CA LYS A 183 -9.56 7.69 -15.07
C LYS A 183 -8.25 6.90 -15.18
N GLU A 184 -7.27 7.47 -15.88
CA GLU A 184 -5.96 6.86 -16.06
C GLU A 184 -5.14 6.93 -14.76
N ILE A 185 -5.21 8.05 -14.03
CA ILE A 185 -4.58 8.19 -12.72
C ILE A 185 -5.03 7.05 -11.78
N TYR A 186 -6.34 6.83 -11.65
CA TYR A 186 -6.84 5.78 -10.76
C TYR A 186 -6.45 4.37 -11.24
N ALA A 187 -6.35 4.14 -12.55
CA ALA A 187 -5.86 2.86 -13.09
C ALA A 187 -4.37 2.66 -12.77
N ARG A 188 -3.53 3.70 -12.93
CA ARG A 188 -2.10 3.66 -12.60
C ARG A 188 -1.85 3.45 -11.11
N VAL A 189 -2.52 4.22 -10.24
CA VAL A 189 -2.46 3.99 -8.79
C VAL A 189 -2.93 2.58 -8.44
N SER A 190 -3.95 2.06 -9.14
CA SER A 190 -4.38 0.68 -8.95
C SER A 190 -3.31 -0.35 -9.32
N MET A 191 -2.54 -0.13 -10.39
CA MET A 191 -1.40 -0.96 -10.77
C MET A 191 -0.25 -0.85 -9.77
N ASP A 192 0.12 0.36 -9.34
CA ASP A 192 1.15 0.59 -8.31
C ASP A 192 0.79 -0.11 -7.00
N LEU A 193 -0.49 -0.16 -6.65
CA LEU A 193 -0.96 -0.89 -5.48
C LEU A 193 -1.10 -2.41 -5.76
N GLY A 194 -0.98 -2.88 -6.99
CA GLY A 194 -1.18 -4.29 -7.35
C GLY A 194 -2.62 -4.74 -7.16
N HIS A 195 -3.56 -3.92 -7.63
CA HIS A 195 -4.98 -4.22 -7.76
C HIS A 195 -5.38 -4.52 -9.22
N GLY A 196 -4.48 -4.28 -10.18
CA GLY A 196 -4.73 -4.39 -11.63
C GLY A 196 -5.33 -3.10 -12.20
N ASP A 197 -5.23 -2.90 -13.51
CA ASP A 197 -5.72 -1.72 -14.24
C ASP A 197 -7.26 -1.57 -14.16
N GLY A 198 -8.00 -2.69 -14.19
CA GLY A 198 -9.47 -2.72 -14.14
C GLY A 198 -10.11 -2.32 -12.80
N ARG A 199 -9.34 -1.84 -11.82
CA ARG A 199 -9.83 -1.51 -10.46
C ARG A 199 -9.75 -0.04 -10.09
N GLY A 200 -9.64 0.88 -11.05
CA GLY A 200 -9.64 2.32 -10.80
C GLY A 200 -10.83 2.82 -9.95
N ARG A 201 -12.07 2.38 -10.25
CA ARG A 201 -13.26 2.74 -9.45
C ARG A 201 -13.14 2.28 -8.00
N TYR A 202 -12.67 1.05 -7.77
CA TYR A 202 -12.44 0.51 -6.44
C TYR A 202 -11.37 1.32 -5.69
N VAL A 203 -10.30 1.69 -6.38
CA VAL A 203 -9.23 2.50 -5.81
C VAL A 203 -9.74 3.89 -5.42
N LYS A 204 -10.49 4.56 -6.29
CA LYS A 204 -11.16 5.83 -5.99
C LYS A 204 -12.01 5.72 -4.70
N GLN A 205 -12.91 4.74 -4.65
CA GLN A 205 -13.79 4.52 -3.50
C GLN A 205 -13.04 4.24 -2.18
N VAL A 206 -11.97 3.45 -2.24
CA VAL A 206 -11.29 2.97 -1.03
C VAL A 206 -10.22 3.92 -0.53
N TYR A 207 -9.45 4.54 -1.43
CA TYR A 207 -8.27 5.33 -1.09
C TYR A 207 -8.47 6.84 -1.19
N PHE A 208 -9.48 7.30 -1.93
CA PHE A 208 -9.74 8.73 -2.23
C PHE A 208 -11.15 9.16 -1.79
N LYS A 209 -11.64 8.61 -0.68
CA LYS A 209 -12.97 8.93 -0.15
C LYS A 209 -13.01 10.41 0.26
N GLY A 210 -13.99 11.15 -0.29
CA GLY A 210 -14.18 12.58 -0.03
C GLY A 210 -13.52 13.51 -1.05
N ASP A 211 -12.85 12.98 -2.08
CA ASP A 211 -12.17 13.77 -3.12
C ASP A 211 -13.06 14.15 -4.32
N ASP A 212 -14.38 13.96 -4.21
CA ASP A 212 -15.35 14.43 -5.20
C ASP A 212 -15.70 15.91 -4.91
N GLU A 213 -14.70 16.81 -4.88
CA GLU A 213 -14.89 18.27 -4.94
C GLU A 213 -13.51 18.99 -4.98
N SER A 214 -13.04 19.29 -6.19
CA SER A 214 -12.27 20.49 -6.57
C SER A 214 -12.06 20.51 -8.09
#